data_AF-A0A7L2BS75-F1
#
_entry.id   AF-A0A7L2BS75-F1
#
_cell.length_a   1.000
_cell.length_b   1.000
_cell.length_c   1.000
_cell.angle_alpha   90.00
_cell.angle_beta   90.00
_cell.angle_gamma   90.00
#
_symmetry.space_group_name_H-M   'P 1'
#
loop_
_entity.id
_entity.type
_entity.pdbx_description
1 polymer ?
#
loop_
_entity_poly.entity_id
_entity_poly.type
_entity_poly.pdbx_seq_one_letter_code
_entity_poly.pdbx_strand_id
1 'polypeptide(L)'
;VSPCCATQCRRASASRRACLIARFNFVYAKDRLDAEVLLKKFVCDTEIVQRIIYITVLEAFRAAKKAFWKIKMSVKETLAIDHCGGPASLEMAALDYIACHKDLFDVCCSVQEVICCMNVNPKLPCPSDIDFNVINGFIRELCCLAFQMQTLAPPLDVAFGIDGELFNRSMYYRSCDSDFSAPFVAYHIWPALMENGAVIVKGEVVTRK
;
A
#
# COMPACT_ATOMS: atom_id res chain seq x y z
N VAL A 1 -9.84 31.02 -14.78
CA VAL A 1 -9.16 30.22 -13.73
C VAL A 1 -8.03 31.08 -13.16
N SER A 2 -8.19 31.61 -11.94
CA SER A 2 -7.22 32.57 -11.37
C SER A 2 -5.90 31.89 -10.95
N PRO A 3 -4.72 32.49 -11.22
CA PRO A 3 -3.42 31.87 -10.97
C PRO A 3 -3.18 31.47 -9.50
N CYS A 4 -3.73 32.22 -8.54
CA CYS A 4 -3.52 31.99 -7.11
C CYS A 4 -4.14 30.68 -6.59
N CYS A 5 -5.27 30.24 -7.16
CA CYS A 5 -5.97 29.02 -6.73
C CYS A 5 -5.19 27.76 -7.15
N ALA A 6 -4.63 27.76 -8.37
CA ALA A 6 -3.84 26.63 -8.87
C ALA A 6 -2.53 26.41 -8.07
N THR A 7 -1.85 27.49 -7.66
CA THR A 7 -0.62 27.38 -6.84
C THR A 7 -0.93 26.88 -5.43
N GLN A 8 -2.08 27.26 -4.86
CA GLN A 8 -2.52 26.82 -3.53
C GLN A 8 -2.94 25.34 -3.52
N CYS A 9 -3.70 24.89 -4.52
CA CYS A 9 -4.03 23.47 -4.72
C CYS A 9 -2.77 22.60 -4.91
N ARG A 10 -1.77 23.07 -5.67
CA ARG A 10 -0.50 22.35 -5.86
C ARG A 10 0.35 22.24 -4.59
N ARG A 11 0.36 23.27 -3.74
CA ARG A 11 1.07 23.21 -2.44
C ARG A 11 0.36 22.25 -1.46
N ALA A 12 -0.97 22.27 -1.44
CA ALA A 12 -1.77 21.34 -0.64
C ALA A 12 -1.56 19.88 -1.10
N SER A 13 -1.47 19.63 -2.41
CA SER A 13 -1.20 18.28 -2.94
C SER A 13 0.22 17.79 -2.61
N ALA A 14 1.24 18.66 -2.70
CA ALA A 14 2.62 18.32 -2.31
C ALA A 14 2.74 18.01 -0.81
N SER A 15 2.09 18.80 0.05
CA SER A 15 2.05 18.56 1.49
C SER A 15 1.35 17.24 1.83
N ARG A 16 0.23 16.95 1.17
CA ARG A 16 -0.50 15.68 1.33
C ARG A 16 0.34 14.48 0.90
N ARG A 17 1.01 14.57 -0.26
CA ARG A 17 1.93 13.54 -0.74
C ARG A 17 3.05 13.26 0.27
N ALA A 18 3.71 14.30 0.78
CA ALA A 18 4.77 14.16 1.78
C ALA A 18 4.27 13.49 3.08
N CYS A 19 3.07 13.88 3.55
CA CYS A 19 2.44 13.27 4.72
C CYS A 19 2.15 11.77 4.52
N LEU A 20 1.65 11.37 3.34
CA LEU A 20 1.40 9.96 3.03
C LEU A 20 2.67 9.13 2.93
N ILE A 21 3.75 9.68 2.37
CA ILE A 21 5.07 9.02 2.34
C ILE A 21 5.62 8.88 3.77
N ALA A 22 5.50 9.92 4.60
CA ALA A 22 5.92 9.86 6.00
C ALA A 22 5.12 8.80 6.78
N ARG A 23 3.81 8.70 6.53
CA ARG A 23 2.94 7.68 7.12
C ARG A 23 3.32 6.27 6.67
N PHE A 24 3.64 6.06 5.39
CA PHE A 24 4.16 4.78 4.90
C PHE A 24 5.46 4.36 5.61
N ASN A 25 6.39 5.30 5.77
CA ASN A 25 7.63 5.06 6.53
C ASN A 25 7.36 4.77 8.00
N PHE A 26 6.37 5.43 8.61
CA PHE A 26 5.96 5.18 9.99
C PHE A 26 5.38 3.77 10.17
N VAL A 27 4.49 3.34 9.26
CA VAL A 27 3.93 1.99 9.27
C VAL A 27 5.05 0.95 9.14
N TYR A 28 6.04 1.17 8.27
CA TYR A 28 7.22 0.31 8.16
C TYR A 28 8.08 0.27 9.43
N ALA A 29 8.32 1.43 10.04
CA ALA A 29 9.25 1.56 11.17
C ALA A 29 8.64 1.13 12.51
N LYS A 30 7.31 1.17 12.65
CA LYS A 30 6.60 0.89 13.90
C LYS A 30 5.53 -0.17 13.75
N ASP A 31 4.46 0.12 13.01
CA ASP A 31 3.26 -0.74 13.01
C ASP A 31 3.56 -2.15 12.47
N ARG A 32 4.52 -2.25 11.54
CA ARG A 32 5.07 -3.53 11.08
C ARG A 32 5.67 -4.33 12.23
N LEU A 33 6.54 -3.73 13.05
CA LEU A 33 7.20 -4.42 14.16
C LEU A 33 6.18 -4.85 15.22
N ASP A 34 5.19 -4.00 15.50
CA ASP A 34 4.08 -4.33 16.40
C ASP A 34 3.28 -5.54 15.85
N ALA A 35 2.99 -5.56 14.55
CA ALA A 35 2.34 -6.70 13.89
C ALA A 35 3.21 -7.97 13.93
N GLU A 36 4.52 -7.88 13.70
CA GLU A 36 5.44 -9.02 13.83
C GLU A 36 5.45 -9.58 15.25
N VAL A 37 5.43 -8.73 16.28
CA VAL A 37 5.36 -9.17 17.69
C VAL A 37 4.05 -9.91 17.97
N LEU A 38 2.94 -9.48 17.38
CA LEU A 38 1.67 -10.19 17.50
C LEU A 38 1.71 -11.55 16.80
N LEU A 39 2.22 -11.61 15.57
CA LEU A 39 2.35 -12.85 14.79
C LEU A 39 3.30 -13.86 15.44
N LYS A 40 4.41 -13.40 16.04
CA LYS A 40 5.41 -14.25 16.71
C LYS A 40 4.87 -15.01 17.93
N LYS A 41 3.67 -14.67 18.42
CA LYS A 41 2.97 -15.46 19.45
C LYS A 41 2.38 -16.77 18.90
N PHE A 42 2.22 -16.87 17.59
CA PHE A 42 1.60 -18.00 16.89
C PHE A 42 2.58 -18.69 15.91
N VAL A 43 3.52 -17.93 15.35
CA VAL A 43 4.48 -18.42 14.35
C VAL A 43 5.91 -18.20 14.85
N CYS A 44 6.66 -19.28 15.07
CA CYS A 44 8.05 -19.21 15.54
C CYS A 44 9.03 -18.81 14.42
N ASP A 45 8.70 -19.11 13.16
CA ASP A 45 9.58 -18.83 12.02
C ASP A 45 9.48 -17.35 11.60
N THR A 46 10.61 -16.64 11.72
CA THR A 46 10.69 -15.22 11.37
C THR A 46 10.50 -14.97 9.87
N GLU A 47 10.95 -15.87 9.01
CA GLU A 47 10.74 -15.75 7.56
C GLU A 47 9.26 -15.79 7.22
N ILE A 48 8.51 -16.73 7.83
CA ILE A 48 7.06 -16.83 7.62
C ILE A 48 6.35 -15.59 8.14
N VAL A 49 6.71 -15.09 9.32
CA VAL A 49 6.16 -13.84 9.87
C VAL A 49 6.38 -12.67 8.91
N GLN A 50 7.59 -12.53 8.35
CA GLN A 50 7.91 -11.45 7.42
C GLN A 50 7.19 -11.61 6.06
N ARG A 51 7.02 -12.85 5.57
CA ARG A 51 6.19 -13.14 4.39
C ARG A 51 4.73 -12.75 4.61
N ILE A 52 4.17 -13.02 5.80
CA ILE A 52 2.82 -12.59 6.18
C ILE A 52 2.70 -11.07 6.10
N ILE A 53 3.65 -10.34 6.71
CA ILE A 53 3.70 -8.87 6.65
C ILE A 53 3.72 -8.37 5.21
N TYR A 54 4.65 -8.87 4.39
CA TYR A 54 4.81 -8.42 3.01
C TYR A 54 3.55 -8.66 2.17
N ILE A 55 2.97 -9.87 2.26
CA ILE A 55 1.73 -10.20 1.55
C ILE A 55 0.56 -9.35 2.06
N THR A 56 0.48 -9.07 3.36
CA THR A 56 -0.54 -8.17 3.92
C THR A 56 -0.51 -6.79 3.27
N VAL A 57 0.69 -6.22 3.09
CA VAL A 57 0.86 -4.92 2.43
C VAL A 57 0.36 -4.98 0.98
N LEU A 58 0.79 -6.00 0.22
CA LEU A 58 0.37 -6.15 -1.17
C LEU A 58 -1.14 -6.30 -1.32
N GLU A 59 -1.76 -7.15 -0.49
CA GLU A 59 -3.20 -7.39 -0.53
C GLU A 59 -4.00 -6.15 -0.10
N ALA A 60 -3.52 -5.42 0.91
CA ALA A 60 -4.15 -4.16 1.34
C ALA A 60 -4.11 -3.10 0.25
N PHE A 61 -2.98 -2.94 -0.44
CA PHE A 61 -2.89 -2.01 -1.58
C PHE A 61 -3.77 -2.45 -2.74
N ARG A 62 -3.82 -3.74 -3.06
CA ARG A 62 -4.70 -4.29 -4.09
C ARG A 62 -6.18 -4.05 -3.78
N ALA A 63 -6.63 -4.37 -2.57
CA ALA A 63 -8.02 -4.20 -2.14
C ALA A 63 -8.43 -2.71 -2.12
N ALA A 64 -7.60 -1.85 -1.53
CA ALA A 64 -7.87 -0.41 -1.46
C ALA A 64 -7.90 0.23 -2.86
N LYS A 65 -6.99 -0.16 -3.76
CA LYS A 65 -6.99 0.28 -5.16
C LYS A 65 -8.27 -0.13 -5.87
N LYS A 66 -8.68 -1.39 -5.75
CA LYS A 66 -9.94 -1.89 -6.34
C LYS A 66 -11.16 -1.12 -5.81
N ALA A 67 -11.22 -0.86 -4.50
CA ALA A 67 -12.28 -0.07 -3.90
C ALA A 67 -12.29 1.38 -4.43
N PHE A 68 -11.11 2.01 -4.50
CA PHE A 68 -10.94 3.35 -5.04
C PHE A 68 -11.41 3.46 -6.50
N TRP A 69 -11.06 2.50 -7.36
CA TRP A 69 -11.50 2.50 -8.75
C TRP A 69 -13.03 2.49 -8.87
N LYS A 70 -13.72 1.67 -8.07
CA LYS A 70 -15.19 1.61 -8.06
C LYS A 70 -15.80 2.95 -7.64
N ILE A 71 -15.29 3.54 -6.56
CA ILE A 71 -15.75 4.85 -6.06
C ILE A 71 -15.47 5.94 -7.09
N LYS A 72 -14.26 5.97 -7.68
CA LYS A 72 -13.88 6.95 -8.70
C LYS A 72 -14.78 6.90 -9.92
N MET A 73 -15.15 5.71 -10.40
CA MET A 73 -16.08 5.59 -11.52
C MET A 73 -17.46 6.15 -11.17
N SER A 74 -18.02 5.76 -10.02
CA SER A 74 -19.31 6.27 -9.56
C SER A 74 -19.32 7.79 -9.32
N VAL A 75 -18.28 8.35 -8.69
CA VAL A 75 -18.15 9.80 -8.48
C VAL A 75 -18.03 10.53 -9.81
N LYS A 76 -17.27 10.00 -10.78
CA LYS A 76 -17.16 10.62 -12.11
C LYS A 76 -18.49 10.65 -12.85
N GLU A 77 -19.28 9.58 -12.77
CA GLU A 77 -20.62 9.52 -13.38
C GLU A 77 -21.55 10.58 -12.78
N THR A 78 -21.57 10.70 -11.45
CA THR A 78 -22.37 11.71 -10.74
C THR A 78 -21.92 13.13 -11.08
N LEU A 79 -20.61 13.40 -11.06
CA LEU A 79 -20.08 14.74 -11.35
C LEU A 79 -20.25 15.13 -12.82
N ALA A 80 -20.25 14.17 -13.75
CA ALA A 80 -20.36 14.45 -15.18
C ALA A 80 -21.70 15.12 -15.57
N ILE A 81 -22.76 14.95 -14.77
CA ILE A 81 -24.10 15.50 -15.04
C ILE A 81 -24.07 17.03 -15.10
N ASP A 82 -23.32 17.67 -14.19
CA ASP A 82 -23.27 19.13 -14.05
C ASP A 82 -21.93 19.74 -14.49
N HIS A 83 -21.00 18.91 -15.00
CA HIS A 83 -19.63 19.34 -15.28
C HIS A 83 -19.48 19.93 -16.69
N CYS A 84 -19.31 21.24 -16.78
CA CYS A 84 -19.08 21.96 -18.04
C CYS A 84 -17.62 21.89 -18.56
N GLY A 85 -16.72 21.17 -17.89
CA GLY A 85 -15.29 21.07 -18.25
C GLY A 85 -14.92 19.82 -19.05
N GLY A 86 -13.66 19.74 -19.50
CA GLY A 86 -13.14 18.56 -20.22
C GLY A 86 -12.85 17.34 -19.32
N PRO A 87 -12.51 16.18 -19.92
CA PRO A 87 -12.30 14.92 -19.17
C PRO A 87 -11.20 15.00 -18.10
N ALA A 88 -10.11 15.74 -18.37
CA ALA A 88 -9.01 15.92 -17.42
C ALA A 88 -9.43 16.76 -16.19
N SER A 89 -10.33 17.75 -16.36
CA SER A 89 -10.83 18.52 -15.22
C SER A 89 -11.86 17.73 -14.42
N LEU A 90 -12.63 16.85 -15.06
CA LEU A 90 -13.54 15.92 -14.36
C LEU A 90 -12.75 14.90 -13.53
N GLU A 91 -11.65 14.38 -14.06
CA GLU A 91 -10.78 13.46 -13.32
C GLU A 91 -10.20 14.12 -12.07
N MET A 92 -9.65 15.34 -12.20
CA MET A 92 -9.15 16.08 -11.05
C MET A 92 -10.25 16.40 -10.04
N ALA A 93 -11.44 16.81 -10.49
CA ALA A 93 -12.57 17.08 -9.61
C ALA A 93 -13.01 15.82 -8.83
N ALA A 94 -13.02 14.65 -9.46
CA ALA A 94 -13.32 13.39 -8.79
C ALA A 94 -12.26 13.03 -7.73
N LEU A 95 -10.97 13.23 -8.03
CA LEU A 95 -9.89 13.00 -7.06
C LEU A 95 -10.00 13.91 -5.84
N ASP A 96 -10.26 15.20 -6.06
CA ASP A 96 -10.43 16.18 -4.99
C ASP A 96 -11.69 15.90 -4.16
N TYR A 97 -12.79 15.52 -4.81
CA TYR A 97 -14.02 15.10 -4.12
C TYR A 97 -13.76 13.91 -3.20
N ILE A 98 -13.15 12.84 -3.70
CA ILE A 98 -12.87 11.63 -2.90
C ILE A 98 -11.88 11.94 -1.76
N ALA A 99 -10.88 12.79 -2.00
CA ALA A 99 -9.93 13.18 -0.96
C ALA A 99 -10.59 13.91 0.23
N CYS A 100 -11.69 14.63 -0.02
CA CYS A 100 -12.46 15.35 1.00
C CYS A 100 -13.51 14.48 1.70
N HIS A 101 -14.00 13.42 1.06
CA HIS A 101 -15.08 12.57 1.58
C HIS A 101 -14.55 11.18 1.97
N LYS A 102 -13.93 11.10 3.14
CA LYS A 102 -13.28 9.88 3.65
C LYS A 102 -14.27 8.75 3.97
N ASP A 103 -15.52 9.09 4.23
CA ASP A 103 -16.64 8.20 4.52
C ASP A 103 -17.06 7.34 3.32
N LEU A 104 -16.66 7.72 2.10
CA LEU A 104 -16.88 6.90 0.89
C LEU A 104 -16.15 5.56 0.95
N PHE A 105 -15.07 5.46 1.73
CA PHE A 105 -14.26 4.25 1.79
C PHE A 105 -14.72 3.31 2.91
N ASP A 106 -15.38 2.21 2.52
CA ASP A 106 -15.63 1.09 3.43
C ASP A 106 -14.34 0.27 3.64
N VAL A 107 -13.57 0.71 4.62
CA VAL A 107 -12.34 0.03 5.05
C VAL A 107 -12.63 -1.36 5.61
N CYS A 108 -13.80 -1.61 6.22
CA CYS A 108 -14.14 -2.90 6.80
C CYS A 108 -14.30 -3.96 5.71
N CYS A 109 -14.98 -3.64 4.61
CA CYS A 109 -15.05 -4.52 3.44
C CYS A 109 -13.66 -4.83 2.87
N SER A 110 -12.78 -3.83 2.76
CA SER A 110 -11.42 -4.05 2.22
C SER A 110 -10.56 -4.91 3.14
N VAL A 111 -10.66 -4.71 4.45
CA VAL A 111 -9.99 -5.56 5.45
C VAL A 111 -10.43 -7.01 5.34
N GLN A 112 -11.73 -7.27 5.20
CA GLN A 112 -12.25 -8.63 5.00
C GLN A 112 -11.74 -9.24 3.69
N GLU A 113 -11.71 -8.47 2.60
CA GLU A 113 -11.12 -8.93 1.33
C GLU A 113 -9.64 -9.33 1.49
N VAL A 114 -8.85 -8.54 2.23
CA VAL A 114 -7.44 -8.88 2.53
C VAL A 114 -7.33 -10.19 3.29
N ILE A 115 -8.09 -10.35 4.38
CA ILE A 115 -8.07 -11.58 5.20
C ILE A 115 -8.47 -12.80 4.36
N CYS A 116 -9.52 -12.69 3.57
CA CYS A 116 -9.94 -13.77 2.65
C CYS A 116 -8.82 -14.14 1.66
N CYS A 117 -8.11 -13.16 1.10
CA CYS A 117 -7.03 -13.41 0.16
C CYS A 117 -5.79 -13.99 0.82
N MET A 118 -5.47 -13.59 2.05
CA MET A 118 -4.41 -14.21 2.84
C MET A 118 -4.71 -15.66 3.18
N ASN A 119 -5.96 -15.99 3.54
CA ASN A 119 -6.38 -17.35 3.91
C ASN A 119 -6.26 -18.37 2.77
N VAL A 120 -6.24 -17.93 1.52
CA VAL A 120 -6.09 -18.80 0.34
C VAL A 120 -4.70 -18.69 -0.31
N ASN A 121 -3.78 -17.93 0.29
CA ASN A 121 -2.46 -17.71 -0.28
C ASN A 121 -1.54 -18.92 -0.02
N PRO A 122 -1.03 -19.60 -1.06
CA PRO A 122 -0.25 -20.83 -0.89
C PRO A 122 1.14 -20.61 -0.26
N LYS A 123 1.60 -19.36 -0.15
CA LYS A 123 2.87 -19.01 0.51
C LYS A 123 2.72 -18.77 2.01
N LEU A 124 1.49 -18.75 2.53
CA LEU A 124 1.20 -18.48 3.93
C LEU A 124 0.79 -19.76 4.67
N PRO A 125 0.94 -19.80 6.00
CA PRO A 125 0.42 -20.90 6.83
C PRO A 125 -1.07 -21.10 6.63
N CYS A 126 -1.54 -22.31 6.94
CA CYS A 126 -2.96 -22.63 6.84
C CYS A 126 -3.76 -21.75 7.82
N PRO A 127 -4.99 -21.33 7.50
CA PRO A 127 -5.86 -20.60 8.42
C PRO A 127 -6.15 -21.35 9.73
N SER A 128 -5.99 -22.68 9.76
CA SER A 128 -6.04 -23.48 11.00
C SER A 128 -4.93 -23.15 11.98
N ASP A 129 -3.80 -22.63 11.47
CA ASP A 129 -2.58 -22.39 12.23
C ASP A 129 -2.54 -20.93 12.73
N ILE A 130 -3.16 -20.01 12.00
CA ILE A 130 -3.22 -18.59 12.36
C ILE A 130 -4.49 -17.90 11.85
N ASP A 131 -5.15 -17.17 12.76
CA ASP A 131 -6.18 -16.20 12.38
C ASP A 131 -5.55 -14.83 12.10
N PHE A 132 -5.52 -14.44 10.82
CA PHE A 132 -4.96 -13.15 10.40
C PHE A 132 -5.72 -11.93 10.95
N ASN A 133 -6.90 -12.11 11.55
CA ASN A 133 -7.55 -11.04 12.33
C ASN A 133 -6.67 -10.51 13.48
N VAL A 134 -5.68 -11.28 13.94
CA VAL A 134 -4.74 -10.83 14.99
C VAL A 134 -3.98 -9.56 14.60
N ILE A 135 -3.76 -9.32 13.30
CA ILE A 135 -3.12 -8.10 12.76
C ILE A 135 -4.12 -7.14 12.10
N ASN A 136 -5.42 -7.25 12.41
CA ASN A 136 -6.49 -6.41 11.83
C ASN A 136 -6.22 -4.90 11.94
N GLY A 137 -5.59 -4.44 13.03
CA GLY A 137 -5.20 -3.03 13.18
C GLY A 137 -4.21 -2.58 12.09
N PHE A 138 -3.22 -3.41 11.80
CA PHE A 138 -2.23 -3.19 10.75
C PHE A 138 -2.84 -3.26 9.35
N ILE A 139 -3.71 -4.24 9.08
CA ILE A 139 -4.45 -4.36 7.81
C ILE A 139 -5.29 -3.11 7.55
N ARG A 140 -6.05 -2.65 8.56
CA ARG A 140 -6.89 -1.45 8.47
C ARG A 140 -6.06 -0.21 8.16
N GLU A 141 -4.93 -0.04 8.82
CA GLU A 141 -4.03 1.10 8.61
C GLU A 141 -3.49 1.13 7.18
N LEU A 142 -3.04 -0.03 6.67
CA LEU A 142 -2.58 -0.18 5.29
C LEU A 142 -3.67 0.09 4.26
N CYS A 143 -4.88 -0.43 4.45
CA CYS A 143 -6.01 -0.18 3.56
C CYS A 143 -6.35 1.32 3.50
N CYS A 144 -6.40 1.99 4.66
CA CYS A 144 -6.63 3.43 4.73
C CYS A 144 -5.52 4.25 4.04
N LEU A 145 -4.26 3.88 4.28
CA LEU A 145 -3.10 4.53 3.68
C LEU A 145 -3.10 4.37 2.15
N ALA A 146 -3.25 3.13 1.67
CA ALA A 146 -3.27 2.81 0.25
C ALA A 146 -4.42 3.51 -0.48
N PHE A 147 -5.61 3.56 0.12
CA PHE A 147 -6.75 4.29 -0.45
C PHE A 147 -6.44 5.78 -0.63
N GLN A 148 -5.87 6.42 0.41
CA GLN A 148 -5.48 7.83 0.34
C GLN A 148 -4.38 8.06 -0.69
N MET A 149 -3.44 7.13 -0.86
CA MET A 149 -2.40 7.22 -1.89
C MET A 149 -2.96 7.19 -3.31
N GLN A 150 -4.10 6.53 -3.55
CA GLN A 150 -4.77 6.55 -4.87
C GLN A 150 -5.44 7.90 -5.18
N THR A 151 -5.70 8.74 -4.18
CA THR A 151 -6.26 10.10 -4.36
C THR A 151 -5.22 11.13 -4.82
N LEU A 152 -3.96 10.72 -5.01
CA LEU A 152 -2.88 11.56 -5.53
C LEU A 152 -2.85 11.50 -7.07
N ALA A 153 -2.30 12.54 -7.69
CA ALA A 153 -2.03 12.59 -9.12
C ALA A 153 -0.57 13.02 -9.33
N PRO A 154 0.34 12.11 -9.71
CA PRO A 154 0.15 10.65 -9.90
C PRO A 154 -0.12 9.90 -8.58
N PRO A 155 -0.74 8.70 -8.63
CA PRO A 155 -0.96 7.87 -7.45
C PRO A 155 0.35 7.23 -6.98
N LEU A 156 0.43 6.97 -5.67
CA LEU A 156 1.48 6.14 -5.08
C LEU A 156 0.98 4.69 -4.96
N ASP A 157 1.85 3.72 -5.26
CA ASP A 157 1.54 2.30 -5.18
C ASP A 157 2.78 1.51 -4.74
N VAL A 158 2.61 0.23 -4.43
CA VAL A 158 3.71 -0.65 -4.00
C VAL A 158 4.21 -1.54 -5.14
N ALA A 159 5.51 -1.79 -5.16
CA ALA A 159 6.12 -2.74 -6.09
C ALA A 159 5.79 -4.18 -5.67
N PHE A 160 5.40 -5.01 -6.64
CA PHE A 160 5.29 -6.45 -6.46
C PHE A 160 6.63 -7.11 -6.81
N GLY A 161 7.25 -7.72 -5.81
CA GLY A 161 8.44 -8.55 -5.93
C GLY A 161 8.14 -10.05 -5.89
N ILE A 162 9.05 -10.83 -6.46
CA ILE A 162 8.96 -12.29 -6.61
C ILE A 162 10.18 -12.92 -5.95
N ASP A 163 9.97 -13.96 -5.16
CA ASP A 163 11.06 -14.75 -4.58
C ASP A 163 11.92 -15.35 -5.70
N GLY A 164 13.24 -15.24 -5.56
CA GLY A 164 14.22 -15.65 -6.56
C GLY A 164 14.56 -14.58 -7.59
N GLU A 165 13.96 -13.38 -7.52
CA GLU A 165 14.35 -12.29 -8.42
C GLU A 165 15.77 -11.78 -8.13
N LEU A 166 16.40 -11.19 -9.15
CA LEU A 166 17.71 -10.55 -8.99
C LEU A 166 17.59 -9.34 -8.04
N PHE A 167 18.48 -9.28 -7.05
CA PHE A 167 18.51 -8.17 -6.13
C PHE A 167 18.76 -6.84 -6.85
N ASN A 168 17.79 -5.93 -6.73
CA ASN A 168 17.90 -4.58 -7.26
C ASN A 168 18.19 -3.56 -6.14
N ARG A 169 19.43 -3.06 -6.10
CA ARG A 169 19.88 -2.07 -5.10
C ARG A 169 19.17 -0.71 -5.21
N SER A 170 18.60 -0.37 -6.36
CA SER A 170 17.82 0.88 -6.48
C SER A 170 16.44 0.77 -5.83
N MET A 171 15.88 -0.45 -5.78
CA MET A 171 14.56 -0.72 -5.20
C MET A 171 14.59 -1.14 -3.74
N TYR A 172 15.63 -1.85 -3.31
CA TYR A 172 15.60 -2.52 -2.01
C TYR A 172 16.88 -2.31 -1.19
N TYR A 173 16.70 -2.25 0.12
CA TYR A 173 17.75 -2.53 1.10
C TYR A 173 17.81 -4.02 1.39
N ARG A 174 19.00 -4.52 1.73
CA ARG A 174 19.15 -5.87 2.30
C ARG A 174 18.99 -5.77 3.81
N SER A 175 18.16 -6.64 4.37
CA SER A 175 18.04 -6.83 5.81
C SER A 175 19.37 -7.34 6.38
N CYS A 176 19.60 -7.12 7.68
CA CYS A 176 20.85 -7.44 8.35
C CYS A 176 21.19 -8.94 8.37
N ASP A 177 20.20 -9.81 8.26
CA ASP A 177 20.33 -11.28 8.22
C ASP A 177 20.60 -11.83 6.80
N SER A 178 20.77 -10.95 5.82
CA SER A 178 21.06 -11.33 4.42
C SER A 178 22.48 -11.83 4.20
N ASP A 179 22.65 -12.78 3.28
CA ASP A 179 23.94 -13.02 2.62
C ASP A 179 24.16 -11.95 1.55
N PHE A 180 25.04 -10.98 1.82
CA PHE A 180 25.36 -9.87 0.93
C PHE A 180 26.08 -10.30 -0.36
N SER A 181 26.60 -11.53 -0.42
CA SER A 181 27.18 -12.11 -1.63
C SER A 181 26.15 -12.79 -2.53
N ALA A 182 24.95 -13.11 -2.00
CA ALA A 182 23.90 -13.76 -2.78
C ALA A 182 23.28 -12.80 -3.81
N PRO A 183 23.12 -13.21 -5.08
CA PRO A 183 22.54 -12.34 -6.11
C PRO A 183 21.00 -12.31 -6.08
N PHE A 184 20.35 -13.31 -5.47
CA PHE A 184 18.90 -13.48 -5.51
C PHE A 184 18.21 -13.11 -4.20
N VAL A 185 17.00 -12.59 -4.32
CA VAL A 185 16.08 -12.34 -3.21
C VAL A 185 15.48 -13.67 -2.75
N ALA A 186 15.66 -14.02 -1.48
CA ALA A 186 14.99 -15.17 -0.87
C ALA A 186 13.50 -14.85 -0.60
N TYR A 187 13.25 -13.67 -0.02
CA TYR A 187 11.91 -13.13 0.19
C TYR A 187 11.93 -11.63 0.49
N HIS A 188 10.76 -11.02 0.40
CA HIS A 188 10.55 -9.61 0.68
C HIS A 188 9.98 -9.42 2.09
N ILE A 189 10.47 -8.39 2.79
CA ILE A 189 9.95 -7.95 4.09
C ILE A 189 8.99 -6.77 3.90
N TRP A 190 9.38 -5.83 3.02
CA TRP A 190 8.62 -4.61 2.77
C TRP A 190 8.71 -4.20 1.30
N PRO A 191 7.60 -3.86 0.63
CA PRO A 191 7.65 -3.46 -0.77
C PRO A 191 8.23 -2.04 -0.95
N ALA A 192 8.83 -1.79 -2.12
CA ALA A 192 9.21 -0.44 -2.51
C ALA A 192 7.97 0.40 -2.81
N LEU A 193 7.97 1.67 -2.40
CA LEU A 193 6.92 2.63 -2.76
C LEU A 193 7.28 3.27 -4.11
N MET A 194 6.34 3.24 -5.03
CA MET A 194 6.51 3.60 -6.42
C MET A 194 5.60 4.77 -6.82
N GLU A 195 6.09 5.62 -7.71
CA GLU A 195 5.32 6.67 -8.38
C GLU A 195 5.72 6.71 -9.85
N ASN A 196 4.79 6.47 -10.78
CA ASN A 196 5.07 6.48 -12.23
C ASN A 196 6.31 5.65 -12.63
N GLY A 197 6.52 4.49 -11.99
CA GLY A 197 7.66 3.61 -12.27
C GLY A 197 8.97 4.00 -11.58
N ALA A 198 9.02 5.12 -10.86
CA ALA A 198 10.17 5.52 -10.06
C ALA A 198 10.04 5.07 -8.62
N VAL A 199 11.15 4.66 -8.00
CA VAL A 199 11.24 4.31 -6.58
C VAL A 199 11.27 5.60 -5.76
N ILE A 200 10.27 5.79 -4.90
CA ILE A 200 10.18 6.91 -3.96
C ILE A 200 10.73 6.52 -2.59
N VAL A 201 10.41 5.30 -2.15
CA VAL A 201 10.94 4.70 -0.92
C VAL A 201 11.40 3.29 -1.25
N LYS A 202 12.62 2.94 -0.86
CA LYS A 202 13.12 1.57 -1.04
C LYS A 202 12.39 0.61 -0.12
N GLY A 203 12.13 -0.59 -0.61
CA GLY A 203 11.67 -1.70 0.19
C GLY A 203 12.82 -2.38 0.93
N GLU A 204 12.51 -3.54 1.52
CA GLU A 204 13.46 -4.37 2.26
C GLU A 204 13.30 -5.83 1.85
N VAL A 205 14.44 -6.50 1.65
CA VAL A 205 14.49 -7.91 1.21
C VAL A 205 15.55 -8.68 2.00
N VAL A 206 15.38 -10.00 2.04
CA VAL A 206 16.39 -10.94 2.49
C VAL A 206 16.99 -11.66 1.28
N THR A 207 18.29 -11.82 1.24
CA THR A 207 19.00 -12.57 0.19
C THR A 207 19.74 -13.76 0.80
N ARG A 208 19.67 -14.93 0.17
CA ARG A 208 20.35 -16.16 0.62
C ARG A 208 20.91 -16.92 -0.59
N LYS A 209 21.94 -17.74 -0.34
CA LYS A 209 22.51 -18.66 -1.32
C LYS A 209 21.61 -19.85 -1.59
#